data_AF-A0A9X3WY30-F1
#
_entry.id   AF-A0A9X3WY30-F1
#
_cell.length_a   1.000
_cell.length_b   1.000
_cell.length_c   1.000
_cell.angle_alpha   90.00
_cell.angle_beta   90.00
_cell.angle_gamma   90.00
#
_symmetry.space_group_name_H-M   'P 1'
#
loop_
_entity.id
_entity.type
_entity.pdbx_description
1 polymer ?
#
loop_
_entity_poly.entity_id
_entity_poly.type
_entity_poly.pdbx_seq_one_letter_code
_entity_poly.pdbx_strand_id
1 'polypeptide(L)'
;MTAGSAEGRCVACGVGVPAGAAVCPRCGTSQRMEACPHCGATAGATRDAEFRFRCDVCGGPRVPLDTKKMRRSGKEVTALKRAELARKGRAKNRAAAVFTGVALAGTIGILAIYGLLGVIGVVNPGLGFFLASLLTAGPLAALIAWFLARSREQAKEIVPALDEAWLSVAADVAAQIKGPVTARALTEALPIEEPQAEEMLALLEAHEIIRNDGSLTRMRIGASPDKPDLAAVEAEAEAEAEAEARAPGVTREKV
;
A
#
# COMPACT_ATOMS: atom_id res chain seq x y z
N MET A 1 28.89 26.54 -32.17
CA MET A 1 27.50 27.03 -31.97
C MET A 1 26.79 26.01 -31.09
N THR A 2 26.82 26.20 -29.77
CA THR A 2 26.13 25.34 -28.81
C THR A 2 24.66 25.76 -28.76
N ALA A 3 23.77 24.95 -29.33
CA ALA A 3 22.34 25.14 -29.17
C ALA A 3 22.02 25.07 -27.67
N GLY A 4 21.71 26.22 -27.06
CA GLY A 4 21.30 26.29 -25.66
C GLY A 4 20.02 25.48 -25.48
N SER A 5 20.10 24.36 -24.79
CA SER A 5 18.94 23.58 -24.37
C SER A 5 17.96 24.51 -23.67
N ALA A 6 16.75 24.66 -24.24
CA ALA A 6 15.75 25.59 -23.73
C ALA A 6 15.50 25.34 -22.22
N GLU A 7 15.90 26.30 -21.39
CA GLU A 7 15.69 26.25 -19.95
C GLU A 7 14.18 26.30 -19.66
N GLY A 8 13.68 25.28 -18.97
CA GLY A 8 12.33 25.33 -18.40
C GLY A 8 12.33 26.24 -17.18
N ARG A 9 11.18 26.80 -16.78
CA ARG A 9 11.05 27.43 -15.46
C ARG A 9 10.39 26.46 -14.49
N CYS A 10 10.84 26.47 -13.25
CA CYS A 10 10.22 25.69 -12.19
C CYS A 10 8.78 26.17 -11.98
N VAL A 11 7.84 25.24 -12.00
CA VAL A 11 6.41 25.55 -11.82
C VAL A 11 6.07 26.14 -10.45
N ALA A 12 6.86 25.82 -9.41
CA ALA A 12 6.64 26.31 -8.05
C ALA A 12 7.37 27.64 -7.76
N CYS A 13 8.67 27.74 -8.08
CA CYS A 13 9.48 28.91 -7.70
C CYS A 13 9.87 29.82 -8.87
N GLY A 14 9.52 29.48 -10.12
CA GLY A 14 9.78 30.28 -11.32
C GLY A 14 11.23 30.30 -11.81
N VAL A 15 12.18 29.69 -11.09
CA VAL A 15 13.61 29.68 -11.44
C VAL A 15 13.90 28.80 -12.65
N GLY A 16 14.90 29.17 -13.45
CA GLY A 16 15.41 28.35 -14.55
C GLY A 16 15.84 26.97 -14.06
N VAL A 17 15.34 25.93 -14.73
CA VAL A 17 15.64 24.53 -14.47
C VAL A 17 16.26 23.96 -15.74
N PRO A 18 17.43 23.28 -15.65
CA PRO A 18 18.05 22.64 -16.80
C PRO A 18 17.07 21.73 -17.55
N ALA A 19 17.12 21.74 -18.87
CA ALA A 19 16.28 20.87 -19.69
C ALA A 19 16.45 19.40 -19.26
N GLY A 20 15.34 18.72 -18.96
CA GLY A 20 15.34 17.33 -18.53
C GLY A 20 15.60 17.10 -17.03
N ALA A 21 15.90 18.13 -16.24
CA ALA A 21 16.04 17.94 -14.79
C ALA A 21 14.70 17.54 -14.16
N ALA A 22 14.70 16.41 -13.45
CA ALA A 22 13.51 15.88 -12.80
C ALA A 22 13.04 16.76 -11.63
N VAL A 23 13.96 17.51 -11.02
CA VAL A 23 13.74 18.29 -9.80
C VAL A 23 14.37 19.68 -9.94
N CYS A 24 13.72 20.71 -9.41
CA CYS A 24 14.31 22.05 -9.35
C CYS A 24 15.47 22.09 -8.33
N PRO A 25 16.67 22.56 -8.70
CA PRO A 25 17.82 22.62 -7.78
C PRO A 25 17.63 23.63 -6.64
N ARG A 26 16.74 24.62 -6.80
CA ARG A 26 16.51 25.66 -5.79
C ARG A 26 15.49 25.24 -4.74
N CYS A 27 14.35 24.68 -5.15
CA CYS A 27 13.22 24.42 -4.25
C CYS A 27 12.86 22.93 -4.11
N GLY A 28 13.53 22.03 -4.82
CA GLY A 28 13.25 20.60 -4.74
C GLY A 28 11.94 20.15 -5.39
N THR A 29 11.21 21.04 -6.07
CA THR A 29 9.94 20.67 -6.73
C THR A 29 10.19 19.82 -7.97
N SER A 30 9.45 18.71 -8.09
CA SER A 30 9.43 17.89 -9.30
C SER A 30 8.94 18.68 -10.50
N GLN A 31 9.66 18.58 -11.62
CA GLN A 31 9.23 19.13 -12.92
C GLN A 31 8.32 18.17 -13.69
N ARG A 32 8.11 16.96 -13.15
CA ARG A 32 7.12 15.99 -13.62
C ARG A 32 5.80 16.36 -12.93
N MET A 33 4.95 17.11 -13.64
CA MET A 33 3.69 17.72 -13.15
C MET A 33 2.58 16.68 -12.91
N GLU A 34 2.90 15.56 -12.29
CA GLU A 34 1.92 14.54 -11.97
C GLU A 34 1.52 14.67 -10.49
N ALA A 35 0.22 14.84 -10.26
CA ALA A 35 -0.35 14.83 -8.92
C ALA A 35 -0.28 13.41 -8.33
N CYS A 36 0.07 13.32 -7.05
CA CYS A 36 0.03 12.07 -6.32
C CYS A 36 -1.42 11.58 -6.20
N PRO A 37 -1.73 10.31 -6.54
CA PRO A 37 -3.09 9.78 -6.44
C PRO A 37 -3.60 9.63 -4.99
N HIS A 38 -2.71 9.74 -4.00
CA HIS A 38 -3.03 9.64 -2.58
C HIS A 38 -3.33 10.99 -1.94
N CYS A 39 -2.41 11.95 -2.10
CA CYS A 39 -2.48 13.24 -1.41
C CYS A 39 -2.73 14.43 -2.34
N GLY A 40 -2.80 14.22 -3.66
CA GLY A 40 -2.97 15.28 -4.65
C GLY A 40 -1.74 16.16 -4.87
N ALA A 41 -0.69 16.04 -4.05
CA ALA A 41 0.51 16.88 -4.17
C ALA A 41 1.26 16.61 -5.48
N THR A 42 1.68 17.67 -6.17
CA THR A 42 2.59 17.62 -7.31
C THR A 42 4.04 17.52 -6.81
N ALA A 43 4.44 16.30 -6.43
CA ALA A 43 5.75 16.02 -5.87
C ALA A 43 6.54 15.02 -6.73
N GLY A 44 7.80 14.83 -6.41
CA GLY A 44 8.62 13.77 -7.00
C GLY A 44 8.19 12.38 -6.53
N ALA A 45 8.91 11.38 -7.04
CA ALA A 45 8.86 10.03 -6.53
C ALA A 45 10.29 9.54 -6.34
N THR A 46 10.59 9.06 -5.14
CA THR A 46 11.90 8.47 -4.81
C THR A 46 11.76 6.96 -4.74
N ARG A 47 12.82 6.22 -5.14
CA ARG A 47 12.86 4.77 -4.97
C ARG A 47 12.69 4.40 -3.50
N ASP A 48 11.90 3.36 -3.26
CA ASP A 48 11.59 2.85 -1.92
C ASP A 48 11.73 1.33 -1.92
N ALA A 49 12.34 0.78 -0.88
CA ALA A 49 12.60 -0.66 -0.78
C ALA A 49 11.33 -1.51 -0.69
N GLU A 50 10.22 -0.92 -0.22
CA GLU A 50 8.95 -1.63 -0.05
C GLU A 50 8.00 -1.37 -1.22
N PHE A 51 7.89 -0.13 -1.69
CA PHE A 51 6.90 0.25 -2.71
C PHE A 51 7.44 0.36 -4.14
N ARG A 52 8.72 0.04 -4.36
CA ARG A 52 9.50 0.41 -5.56
C ARG A 52 9.71 1.92 -5.68
N PHE A 53 8.63 2.70 -5.62
CA PHE A 53 8.66 4.15 -5.58
C PHE A 53 7.58 4.70 -4.63
N ARG A 54 7.90 5.79 -3.95
CA ARG A 54 6.97 6.49 -3.04
C ARG A 54 6.89 7.98 -3.36
N CYS A 55 5.75 8.59 -3.05
CA CYS A 55 5.61 10.05 -3.10
C CYS A 55 6.50 10.71 -2.04
N ASP A 56 7.24 11.74 -2.41
CA ASP A 56 8.14 12.45 -1.49
C ASP A 56 7.40 13.27 -0.42
N VAL A 57 6.10 13.53 -0.61
CA VAL A 57 5.27 14.31 0.33
C VAL A 57 4.53 13.40 1.31
N CYS A 58 3.68 12.48 0.83
CA CYS A 58 2.90 11.62 1.73
C CYS A 58 3.56 10.26 2.04
N GLY A 59 4.63 9.88 1.33
CA GLY A 59 5.27 8.58 1.47
C GLY A 59 4.41 7.39 1.00
N GLY A 60 3.28 7.65 0.34
CA GLY A 60 2.41 6.63 -0.25
C GLY A 60 3.01 6.02 -1.53
N PRO A 61 2.62 4.79 -1.90
CA PRO A 61 3.14 4.12 -3.08
C PRO A 61 2.77 4.90 -4.35
N ARG A 62 3.64 4.88 -5.35
CA ARG A 62 3.38 5.61 -6.60
C ARG A 62 4.12 4.95 -7.74
N VAL A 63 3.45 4.78 -8.88
CA VAL A 63 4.13 4.49 -10.15
C VAL A 63 4.56 5.84 -10.76
N PRO A 64 5.83 6.15 -11.03
CA PRO A 64 6.23 7.34 -11.79
C PRO A 64 6.11 7.14 -13.31
N LEU A 65 5.80 8.21 -14.07
CA LEU A 65 5.93 8.24 -15.53
C LEU A 65 7.10 9.15 -15.92
N ASP A 66 7.89 8.75 -16.93
CA ASP A 66 9.02 9.55 -17.44
C ASP A 66 8.59 10.51 -18.56
N THR A 67 7.54 10.18 -19.30
CA THR A 67 7.10 10.96 -20.47
C THR A 67 5.96 11.92 -20.13
N LYS A 68 6.20 13.24 -20.28
CA LYS A 68 5.19 14.32 -20.08
C LYS A 68 3.92 14.20 -20.93
N LYS A 69 3.94 13.37 -21.98
CA LYS A 69 2.84 13.21 -22.94
C LYS A 69 1.87 12.10 -22.55
N MET A 70 2.23 11.21 -21.64
CA MET A 70 1.39 10.09 -21.26
C MET A 70 0.43 10.49 -20.15
N ARG A 71 -0.82 10.06 -20.27
CA ARG A 71 -1.87 10.28 -19.27
C ARG A 71 -2.22 8.97 -18.61
N ARG A 72 -2.54 9.01 -17.32
CA ARG A 72 -3.02 7.85 -16.57
C ARG A 72 -4.53 7.78 -16.62
N SER A 73 -5.08 6.57 -16.65
CA SER A 73 -6.53 6.38 -16.52
C SER A 73 -7.03 6.54 -15.09
N GLY A 74 -6.15 6.38 -14.08
CA GLY A 74 -6.52 6.38 -12.67
C GLY A 74 -6.99 5.01 -12.16
N LYS A 75 -6.98 3.97 -13.01
CA LYS A 75 -7.32 2.59 -12.59
C LYS A 75 -6.38 2.05 -11.53
N GLU A 76 -5.14 2.53 -11.49
CA GLU A 76 -4.12 2.11 -10.54
C GLU A 76 -4.40 2.56 -9.09
N VAL A 77 -5.25 3.58 -8.92
CA VAL A 77 -5.43 4.28 -7.63
C VAL A 77 -6.00 3.35 -6.56
N THR A 78 -6.92 2.46 -6.91
CA THR A 78 -7.55 1.52 -5.97
C THR A 78 -6.53 0.51 -5.45
N ALA A 79 -5.72 -0.06 -6.35
CA ALA A 79 -4.66 -1.00 -6.02
C ALA A 79 -3.54 -0.34 -5.19
N LEU A 80 -3.13 0.89 -5.56
CA LEU A 80 -2.17 1.66 -4.76
C LEU A 80 -2.70 1.98 -3.35
N LYS A 81 -3.98 2.36 -3.22
CA LYS A 81 -4.62 2.58 -1.92
C LYS A 81 -4.66 1.30 -1.08
N ARG A 82 -4.92 0.14 -1.69
CA ARG A 82 -4.88 -1.16 -1.00
C ARG A 82 -3.48 -1.45 -0.44
N ALA A 83 -2.43 -1.22 -1.23
CA ALA A 83 -1.04 -1.36 -0.77
C ALA A 83 -0.70 -0.40 0.39
N GLU A 84 -1.18 0.85 0.33
CA GLU A 84 -0.98 1.82 1.40
C GLU A 84 -1.72 1.43 2.69
N LEU A 85 -2.97 0.98 2.58
CA LEU A 85 -3.77 0.49 3.71
C LEU A 85 -3.10 -0.72 4.37
N ALA A 86 -2.58 -1.66 3.57
CA ALA A 86 -1.85 -2.82 4.08
C ALA A 86 -0.58 -2.41 4.85
N ARG A 87 0.21 -1.45 4.34
CA ARG A 87 1.37 -0.90 5.09
C ARG A 87 0.95 -0.23 6.39
N LYS A 88 -0.10 0.60 6.37
CA LYS A 88 -0.63 1.29 7.56
C LYS A 88 -1.14 0.27 8.59
N GLY A 89 -1.86 -0.76 8.15
CA GLY A 89 -2.32 -1.87 8.98
C GLY A 89 -1.17 -2.62 9.63
N ARG A 90 -0.11 -2.93 8.87
CA ARG A 90 1.11 -3.53 9.40
C ARG A 90 1.78 -2.64 10.44
N ALA A 91 1.93 -1.34 10.18
CA ALA A 91 2.51 -0.40 11.13
C ALA A 91 1.69 -0.31 12.43
N LYS A 92 0.36 -0.25 12.32
CA LYS A 92 -0.56 -0.26 13.47
C LYS A 92 -0.43 -1.54 14.29
N ASN A 93 -0.40 -2.70 13.65
CA ASN A 93 -0.24 -3.99 14.34
C ASN A 93 1.13 -4.11 15.03
N ARG A 94 2.20 -3.62 14.40
CA ARG A 94 3.52 -3.56 15.05
C ARG A 94 3.53 -2.63 16.26
N ALA A 95 2.93 -1.45 16.14
CA ALA A 95 2.80 -0.53 17.28
C ALA A 95 2.00 -1.18 18.42
N ALA A 96 0.87 -1.83 18.11
CA ALA A 96 0.06 -2.55 19.09
C ALA A 96 0.84 -3.69 19.77
N ALA A 97 1.62 -4.45 19.01
CA ALA A 97 2.51 -5.47 19.56
C ALA A 97 3.57 -4.89 20.49
N VAL A 98 4.16 -3.74 20.16
CA VAL A 98 5.14 -3.05 21.02
C VAL A 98 4.50 -2.57 22.32
N PHE A 99 3.35 -1.90 22.26
CA PHE A 99 2.63 -1.46 23.46
C PHE A 99 2.24 -2.63 24.36
N THR A 100 1.75 -3.73 23.76
CA THR A 100 1.41 -4.96 24.49
C THR A 100 2.66 -5.61 25.10
N GLY A 101 3.79 -5.56 24.38
CA GLY A 101 5.09 -6.03 24.86
C GLY A 101 5.61 -5.23 26.06
N VAL A 102 5.46 -3.90 26.04
CA VAL A 102 5.79 -3.04 27.19
C VAL A 102 4.91 -3.37 28.40
N ALA A 103 3.60 -3.60 28.19
CA ALA A 103 2.70 -4.02 29.26
C ALA A 103 3.12 -5.38 29.84
N LEU A 104 3.43 -6.36 28.99
CA LEU A 104 3.93 -7.68 29.42
C LEU A 104 5.24 -7.55 30.20
N ALA A 105 6.21 -6.77 29.71
CA ALA A 105 7.47 -6.53 30.41
C ALA A 105 7.23 -5.87 31.78
N GLY A 106 6.30 -4.91 31.87
CA GLY A 106 5.88 -4.30 33.13
C GLY A 106 5.28 -5.32 34.10
N THR A 107 4.39 -6.21 33.63
CA THR A 107 3.85 -7.29 34.47
C THR A 107 4.96 -8.19 34.99
N ILE A 108 5.87 -8.65 34.12
CA ILE A 108 7.01 -9.49 34.52
C ILE A 108 7.93 -8.76 35.51
N GLY A 109 8.18 -7.47 35.32
CA GLY A 109 8.98 -6.65 36.22
C GLY A 109 8.38 -6.55 37.62
N ILE A 110 7.07 -6.29 37.71
CA ILE A 110 6.34 -6.27 38.99
C ILE A 110 6.42 -7.65 39.67
N LEU A 111 6.25 -8.73 38.91
CA LEU A 111 6.35 -10.09 39.43
C LEU A 111 7.74 -10.41 39.97
N ALA A 112 8.79 -9.97 39.27
CA ALA A 112 10.17 -10.13 39.73
C ALA A 112 10.42 -9.38 41.05
N ILE A 113 9.92 -8.15 41.19
CA ILE A 113 10.01 -7.37 42.43
C ILE A 113 9.25 -8.06 43.57
N TYR A 114 8.02 -8.50 43.34
CA TYR A 114 7.24 -9.22 44.35
C TYR A 114 7.88 -10.56 44.74
N GLY A 115 8.43 -11.30 43.79
CA GLY A 115 9.19 -12.52 44.05
C GLY A 115 10.42 -12.24 44.92
N LEU A 116 11.16 -11.17 44.63
CA LEU A 116 12.31 -10.74 45.42
C LEU A 116 11.92 -10.35 46.86
N LEU A 117 10.86 -9.55 47.03
CA LEU A 117 10.33 -9.21 48.35
C LEU A 117 9.84 -10.45 49.11
N GLY A 118 9.32 -11.44 48.38
CA GLY A 118 8.94 -12.73 48.91
C GLY A 118 10.11 -13.51 49.51
N VAL A 119 11.23 -13.57 48.79
CA VAL A 119 12.45 -14.23 49.25
C VAL A 119 13.03 -13.57 50.50
N ILE A 120 12.92 -12.25 50.63
CA ILE A 120 13.37 -11.49 51.82
C ILE A 120 12.42 -11.69 53.02
N GLY A 121 11.29 -12.37 52.84
CA GLY A 121 10.31 -12.62 53.90
C GLY A 121 9.42 -11.42 54.23
N VAL A 122 9.45 -10.37 53.40
CA VAL A 122 8.61 -9.17 53.57
C VAL A 122 7.16 -9.46 53.19
N VAL A 123 6.95 -10.37 52.24
CA VAL A 123 5.63 -10.77 51.73
C VAL A 123 5.63 -12.29 51.55
N ASN A 124 4.51 -12.98 51.69
CA ASN A 124 4.40 -14.38 51.27
C ASN A 124 3.71 -14.42 49.90
N PRO A 125 4.43 -14.54 48.77
CA PRO A 125 3.82 -14.66 47.46
C PRO A 125 3.13 -16.01 47.37
N GLY A 126 1.89 -16.07 47.84
CA GLY A 126 1.09 -17.28 47.79
C GLY A 126 0.87 -17.74 46.35
N LEU A 127 0.56 -19.03 46.19
CA LEU A 127 0.24 -19.66 44.90
C LEU A 127 -0.76 -18.85 44.05
N GLY A 128 -1.70 -18.14 44.69
CA GLY A 128 -2.67 -17.27 44.03
C GLY A 128 -2.04 -16.14 43.21
N PHE A 129 -0.94 -15.54 43.66
CA PHE A 129 -0.26 -14.46 42.93
C PHE A 129 0.43 -14.99 41.67
N PHE A 130 1.06 -16.17 41.77
CA PHE A 130 1.65 -16.85 40.62
C PHE A 130 0.60 -17.27 39.59
N LEU A 131 -0.56 -17.77 40.04
CA LEU A 131 -1.66 -18.10 39.14
C LEU A 131 -2.26 -16.86 38.47
N ALA A 132 -2.47 -15.76 39.21
CA ALA A 132 -2.96 -14.50 38.65
C ALA A 132 -1.98 -13.90 37.62
N SER A 133 -0.69 -14.02 37.90
CA SER A 133 0.40 -13.69 36.98
C SER A 133 0.34 -14.49 35.68
N LEU A 134 0.20 -15.81 35.79
CA LEU A 134 0.15 -16.67 34.61
C LEU A 134 -1.11 -16.39 33.78
N LEU A 135 -2.23 -16.17 34.46
CA LEU A 135 -3.51 -15.77 33.86
C LEU A 135 -3.47 -14.41 33.16
N THR A 136 -2.52 -13.53 33.48
CA THR A 136 -2.38 -12.22 32.82
C THR A 136 -1.28 -12.20 31.76
N ALA A 137 -0.12 -12.79 32.03
CA ALA A 137 1.00 -12.87 31.09
C ALA A 137 0.70 -13.73 29.86
N GLY A 138 -0.03 -14.84 30.04
CA GLY A 138 -0.41 -15.75 28.96
C GLY A 138 -1.22 -15.06 27.85
N PRO A 139 -2.37 -14.43 28.18
CA PRO A 139 -3.16 -13.68 27.19
C PRO A 139 -2.39 -12.54 26.52
N LEU A 140 -1.55 -11.81 27.26
CA LEU A 140 -0.72 -10.74 26.68
C LEU A 140 0.28 -11.29 25.66
N ALA A 141 0.96 -12.39 25.97
CA ALA A 141 1.88 -13.05 25.04
C ALA A 141 1.14 -13.56 23.79
N ALA A 142 -0.03 -14.17 23.95
CA ALA A 142 -0.87 -14.61 22.84
C ALA A 142 -1.32 -13.43 21.96
N LEU A 143 -1.68 -12.30 22.57
CA LEU A 143 -2.09 -11.10 21.84
C LEU A 143 -0.94 -10.48 21.04
N ILE A 144 0.29 -10.46 21.59
CA ILE A 144 1.50 -10.06 20.84
C ILE A 144 1.69 -10.96 19.62
N ALA A 145 1.64 -12.29 19.81
CA ALA A 145 1.80 -13.24 18.72
C ALA A 145 0.73 -13.04 17.64
N TRP A 146 -0.52 -12.77 18.04
CA TRP A 146 -1.62 -12.47 17.13
C TRP A 146 -1.39 -11.19 16.31
N PHE A 147 -0.98 -10.08 16.94
CA PHE A 147 -0.65 -8.85 16.23
C PHE A 147 0.52 -9.04 15.25
N LEU A 148 1.54 -9.81 15.64
CA LEU A 148 2.66 -10.13 14.75
C LEU A 148 2.22 -10.99 13.57
N ALA A 149 1.39 -12.01 13.79
CA ALA A 149 0.83 -12.83 12.72
C ALA A 149 0.03 -11.99 11.73
N ARG A 150 -0.89 -11.16 12.23
CA ARG A 150 -1.70 -10.26 11.40
C ARG A 150 -0.86 -9.21 10.67
N SER A 151 0.25 -8.76 11.26
CA SER A 151 1.20 -7.88 10.57
C SER A 151 1.88 -8.55 9.38
N ARG A 152 2.13 -9.87 9.46
CA ARG A 152 2.72 -10.66 8.36
C ARG A 152 1.72 -10.91 7.24
N GLU A 153 0.46 -11.17 7.58
CA GLU A 153 -0.62 -11.30 6.59
C GLU A 153 -0.77 -10.02 5.77
N GLN A 154 -0.83 -8.86 6.44
CA GLN A 154 -0.90 -7.56 5.77
C GLN A 154 0.31 -7.29 4.87
N ALA A 155 1.51 -7.78 5.24
CA ALA A 155 2.69 -7.64 4.38
C ALA A 155 2.56 -8.41 3.06
N LYS A 156 1.82 -9.53 3.04
CA LYS A 156 1.59 -10.34 1.83
C LYS A 156 0.66 -9.66 0.83
N GLU A 157 -0.17 -8.72 1.27
CA GLU A 157 -1.11 -7.97 0.40
C GLU A 157 -0.42 -6.83 -0.36
N ILE A 158 0.75 -6.35 0.10
CA ILE A 158 1.41 -5.17 -0.47
C ILE A 158 1.91 -5.45 -1.89
N VAL A 159 2.67 -6.53 -2.08
CA VAL A 159 3.28 -6.88 -3.38
C VAL A 159 2.22 -7.09 -4.47
N PRO A 160 1.19 -7.94 -4.32
CA PRO A 160 0.19 -8.15 -5.37
C PRO A 160 -0.61 -6.89 -5.68
N ALA A 161 -0.90 -6.05 -4.69
CA ALA A 161 -1.58 -4.77 -4.91
C ALA A 161 -0.69 -3.77 -5.68
N LEU A 162 0.63 -3.78 -5.44
CA LEU A 162 1.55 -2.99 -6.26
C LEU A 162 1.64 -3.54 -7.68
N ASP A 163 1.75 -4.84 -7.87
CA ASP A 163 1.84 -5.44 -9.20
C ASP A 163 0.59 -5.16 -10.05
N GLU A 164 -0.60 -5.26 -9.45
CA GLU A 164 -1.87 -4.85 -10.07
C GLU A 164 -1.83 -3.37 -10.51
N ALA A 165 -1.37 -2.48 -9.63
CA ALA A 165 -1.22 -1.07 -9.96
C ALA A 165 -0.23 -0.85 -11.12
N TRP A 166 0.93 -1.49 -11.08
CA TRP A 166 1.97 -1.39 -12.10
C TRP A 166 1.50 -1.93 -13.45
N LEU A 167 0.80 -3.06 -13.48
CA LEU A 167 0.21 -3.63 -14.69
C LEU A 167 -0.86 -2.71 -15.29
N SER A 168 -1.71 -2.10 -14.46
CA SER A 168 -2.73 -1.16 -14.95
C SER A 168 -2.11 0.08 -15.60
N VAL A 169 -1.03 0.62 -15.02
CA VAL A 169 -0.29 1.75 -15.62
C VAL A 169 0.45 1.31 -16.88
N ALA A 170 1.08 0.13 -16.89
CA ALA A 170 1.75 -0.40 -18.07
C ALA A 170 0.76 -0.61 -19.23
N ALA A 171 -0.44 -1.10 -18.96
CA ALA A 171 -1.51 -1.21 -19.95
C ALA A 171 -1.93 0.15 -20.51
N ASP A 172 -2.08 1.19 -19.66
CA ASP A 172 -2.40 2.54 -20.10
C ASP A 172 -1.28 3.16 -20.94
N VAL A 173 -0.03 2.93 -20.57
CA VAL A 173 1.16 3.36 -21.31
C VAL A 173 1.22 2.67 -22.67
N ALA A 174 1.10 1.35 -22.70
CA ALA A 174 1.05 0.55 -23.92
C ALA A 174 -0.06 1.05 -24.86
N ALA A 175 -1.24 1.38 -24.31
CA ALA A 175 -2.37 1.93 -25.05
C ALA A 175 -2.09 3.26 -25.77
N GLN A 176 -1.07 4.00 -25.34
CA GLN A 176 -0.71 5.33 -25.86
C GLN A 176 0.51 5.30 -26.78
N ILE A 177 1.26 4.19 -26.84
CA ILE A 177 2.42 4.05 -27.72
C ILE A 177 1.93 3.90 -29.17
N LYS A 178 2.47 4.75 -30.06
CA LYS A 178 2.18 4.66 -31.50
C LYS A 178 3.16 3.67 -32.13
N GLY A 179 2.70 2.45 -32.41
CA GLY A 179 3.52 1.41 -33.04
C GLY A 179 3.58 0.13 -32.19
N PRO A 180 4.51 -0.80 -32.49
CA PRO A 180 4.65 -2.04 -31.74
C PRO A 180 5.11 -1.73 -30.31
N VAL A 181 4.40 -2.31 -29.33
CA VAL A 181 4.76 -2.20 -27.91
C VAL A 181 5.96 -3.11 -27.65
N THR A 182 7.14 -2.53 -27.50
CA THR A 182 8.39 -3.25 -27.22
C THR A 182 8.87 -2.98 -25.79
N ALA A 183 9.70 -3.87 -25.23
CA ALA A 183 10.25 -3.70 -23.88
C ALA A 183 10.98 -2.37 -23.74
N ARG A 184 11.76 -1.99 -24.74
CA ARG A 184 12.44 -0.70 -24.82
C ARG A 184 11.49 0.50 -24.83
N ALA A 185 10.39 0.43 -25.58
CA ALA A 185 9.40 1.51 -25.58
C ALA A 185 8.73 1.65 -24.20
N LEU A 186 8.59 0.54 -23.45
CA LEU A 186 8.05 0.54 -22.10
C LEU A 186 9.07 1.08 -21.08
N THR A 187 10.36 0.76 -21.17
CA THR A 187 11.41 1.32 -20.29
C THR A 187 11.68 2.80 -20.54
N GLU A 188 11.44 3.30 -21.75
CA GLU A 188 11.49 4.74 -22.04
C GLU A 188 10.31 5.51 -21.42
N ALA A 189 9.20 4.82 -21.16
CA ALA A 189 7.98 5.41 -20.60
C ALA A 189 7.87 5.26 -19.08
N LEU A 190 8.33 4.13 -18.55
CA LEU A 190 8.34 3.76 -17.15
C LEU A 190 9.78 3.61 -16.67
N PRO A 191 10.17 4.17 -15.51
CA PRO A 191 11.55 4.04 -15.00
C PRO A 191 11.77 2.66 -14.36
N ILE A 192 11.67 1.62 -15.19
CA ILE A 192 11.89 0.21 -14.90
C ILE A 192 13.04 -0.34 -15.73
N GLU A 193 13.61 -1.45 -15.29
CA GLU A 193 14.68 -2.14 -16.00
C GLU A 193 14.10 -2.98 -17.14
N GLU A 194 14.88 -3.19 -18.20
CA GLU A 194 14.48 -4.00 -19.36
C GLU A 194 13.93 -5.40 -19.03
N PRO A 195 14.57 -6.22 -18.16
CA PRO A 195 14.01 -7.53 -17.81
C PRO A 195 12.63 -7.43 -17.14
N GLN A 196 12.41 -6.37 -16.35
CA GLN A 196 11.11 -6.13 -15.73
C GLN A 196 10.07 -5.69 -16.78
N ALA A 197 10.47 -4.90 -17.78
CA ALA A 197 9.60 -4.52 -18.88
C ALA A 197 9.19 -5.74 -19.72
N GLU A 198 10.09 -6.68 -19.98
CA GLU A 198 9.78 -7.94 -20.66
C GLU A 198 8.78 -8.79 -19.87
N GLU A 199 8.97 -8.95 -18.55
CA GLU A 199 8.03 -9.65 -17.68
C GLU A 199 6.64 -8.98 -17.71
N MET A 200 6.58 -7.65 -17.64
CA MET A 200 5.32 -6.92 -17.73
C MET A 200 4.63 -7.09 -19.09
N LEU A 201 5.39 -7.15 -20.19
CA LEU A 201 4.82 -7.43 -21.51
C LEU A 201 4.27 -8.85 -21.62
N ALA A 202 4.99 -9.83 -21.08
CA ALA A 202 4.50 -11.21 -21.02
C ALA A 202 3.21 -11.33 -20.20
N LEU A 203 3.11 -10.61 -19.07
CA LEU A 203 1.89 -10.54 -18.27
C LEU A 203 0.75 -9.84 -19.01
N LEU A 204 1.02 -8.73 -19.72
CA LEU A 204 0.01 -8.03 -20.52
C LEU A 204 -0.50 -8.88 -21.70
N GLU A 205 0.38 -9.68 -22.31
CA GLU A 205 0.00 -10.66 -23.34
C GLU A 205 -0.86 -11.79 -22.74
N ALA A 206 -0.48 -12.32 -21.59
CA ALA A 206 -1.24 -13.35 -20.88
C ALA A 206 -2.65 -12.87 -20.46
N HIS A 207 -2.82 -11.58 -20.18
CA HIS A 207 -4.12 -10.96 -19.90
C HIS A 207 -4.91 -10.57 -21.16
N GLU A 208 -4.46 -10.97 -22.35
CA GLU A 208 -5.03 -10.63 -23.69
C GLU A 208 -5.15 -9.12 -23.97
N ILE A 209 -4.44 -8.28 -23.20
CA ILE A 209 -4.44 -6.82 -23.38
C ILE A 209 -3.65 -6.47 -24.66
N ILE A 210 -2.62 -7.25 -24.96
CA ILE A 210 -1.70 -7.08 -26.10
C ILE A 210 -1.63 -8.41 -26.87
N ARG A 211 -1.72 -8.37 -28.21
CA ARG A 211 -1.47 -9.56 -29.05
C ARG A 211 0.01 -9.71 -29.36
N ASN A 212 0.42 -10.93 -29.71
CA ASN A 212 1.80 -11.31 -30.09
C ASN A 212 2.37 -10.47 -31.27
N ASP A 213 1.52 -9.78 -32.04
CA ASP A 213 1.93 -8.83 -33.08
C ASP A 213 2.24 -7.41 -32.55
N GLY A 214 2.17 -7.20 -31.24
CA GLY A 214 2.34 -5.89 -30.59
C GLY A 214 1.17 -4.94 -30.80
N SER A 215 0.07 -5.40 -31.40
CA SER A 215 -1.16 -4.62 -31.54
C SER A 215 -2.01 -4.74 -30.27
N LEU A 216 -2.60 -3.62 -29.86
CA LEU A 216 -3.52 -3.59 -28.74
C LEU A 216 -4.85 -4.19 -29.21
N THR A 217 -5.29 -5.26 -28.55
CA THR A 217 -6.68 -5.67 -28.69
C THR A 217 -7.51 -4.57 -28.05
N ARG A 218 -8.12 -3.71 -28.87
CA ARG A 218 -9.24 -2.89 -28.40
C ARG A 218 -10.39 -3.86 -28.19
N MET A 219 -10.34 -4.62 -27.08
CA MET A 219 -11.44 -5.44 -26.62
C MET A 219 -12.56 -4.43 -26.37
N ARG A 220 -13.44 -4.33 -27.36
CA ARG A 220 -14.70 -3.60 -27.22
C ARG A 220 -15.42 -4.44 -26.18
N ILE A 221 -15.26 -4.08 -24.92
CA ILE A 221 -16.12 -4.56 -23.85
C ILE A 221 -17.49 -4.07 -24.30
N GLY A 222 -18.18 -4.88 -25.10
CA GLY A 222 -19.62 -4.81 -25.21
C GLY A 222 -20.06 -4.87 -23.77
N ALA A 223 -20.77 -3.83 -23.32
CA ALA A 223 -21.36 -3.81 -22.01
C ALA A 223 -22.07 -5.16 -21.85
N SER A 224 -21.47 -6.06 -21.06
CA SER A 224 -22.19 -7.24 -20.63
C SER A 224 -23.35 -6.67 -19.82
N PRO A 225 -24.62 -6.90 -20.21
CA PRO A 225 -25.76 -6.38 -19.46
C PRO A 225 -25.83 -6.94 -18.03
N ASP A 226 -24.99 -7.92 -17.70
CA ASP A 226 -24.92 -8.57 -16.38
C ASP A 226 -23.75 -8.06 -15.53
N LYS A 227 -23.56 -6.73 -15.43
CA LYS A 227 -22.87 -6.22 -14.23
C LYS A 227 -23.90 -6.24 -13.10
N PRO A 228 -23.71 -7.04 -12.04
CA PRO A 228 -24.60 -6.97 -10.88
C PRO A 228 -24.58 -5.53 -10.39
N ASP A 229 -25.77 -4.95 -10.27
CA ASP A 229 -25.95 -3.58 -9.83
C ASP A 229 -25.34 -3.48 -8.43
N LEU A 230 -24.16 -2.89 -8.34
CA LEU A 230 -23.41 -2.78 -7.09
C LEU A 230 -24.24 -2.03 -6.04
N ALA A 231 -25.17 -1.15 -6.46
CA ALA A 231 -26.12 -0.50 -5.57
C ALA A 231 -27.14 -1.49 -4.99
N ALA A 232 -27.55 -2.52 -5.74
CA ALA A 232 -28.44 -3.57 -5.22
C ALA A 232 -27.70 -4.50 -4.25
N VAL A 233 -26.43 -4.84 -4.53
CA VAL A 233 -25.60 -5.67 -3.64
C VAL A 233 -25.28 -4.92 -2.33
N GLU A 234 -25.01 -3.61 -2.41
CA GLU A 234 -24.75 -2.77 -1.24
C GLU A 234 -26.03 -2.56 -0.41
N ALA A 235 -27.19 -2.44 -1.06
CA ALA A 235 -28.48 -2.37 -0.37
C ALA A 235 -28.90 -3.69 0.31
N GLU A 236 -28.63 -4.86 -0.31
CA GLU A 236 -28.86 -6.16 0.34
C GLU A 236 -27.96 -6.35 1.56
N ALA A 237 -26.68 -5.96 1.47
CA ALA A 237 -25.76 -6.05 2.59
C ALA A 237 -26.13 -5.12 3.77
N GLU A 238 -26.62 -3.90 3.49
CA GLU A 238 -27.13 -3.01 4.54
C GLU A 238 -28.41 -3.55 5.19
N ALA A 239 -29.33 -4.14 4.42
CA ALA A 239 -30.55 -4.73 4.95
C ALA A 239 -30.27 -5.95 5.84
N GLU A 240 -29.28 -6.77 5.50
CA GLU A 240 -28.89 -7.95 6.30
C GLU A 240 -28.24 -7.52 7.63
N ALA A 241 -27.41 -6.46 7.62
CA ALA A 241 -26.81 -5.89 8.82
C ALA A 241 -27.83 -5.25 9.76
N GLU A 242 -28.84 -4.56 9.23
CA GLU A 242 -29.95 -4.02 10.03
C GLU A 242 -30.82 -5.13 10.63
N ALA A 243 -31.03 -6.24 9.91
CA ALA A 243 -31.77 -7.40 10.41
C ALA A 243 -31.05 -8.10 11.57
N GLU A 244 -29.72 -8.27 11.49
CA GLU A 244 -28.92 -8.80 12.61
C GLU A 244 -28.93 -7.86 13.83
N ALA A 245 -28.88 -6.53 13.62
CA ALA A 245 -28.93 -5.57 14.71
C ALA A 245 -30.31 -5.52 15.41
N ARG A 246 -31.39 -5.87 14.69
CA ARG A 246 -32.76 -5.92 15.23
C ARG A 246 -33.12 -7.24 15.89
N ALA A 247 -32.31 -8.28 15.75
CA ALA A 247 -32.52 -9.54 16.43
C ALA A 247 -32.47 -9.27 17.95
N PRO A 248 -33.59 -9.41 18.68
CA PRO A 248 -33.62 -9.15 20.11
C PRO A 248 -32.65 -10.10 20.79
N GLY A 249 -31.68 -9.51 21.49
CA GLY A 249 -30.62 -10.25 22.17
C GLY A 249 -31.21 -11.43 22.94
N VAL A 250 -30.76 -12.63 22.58
CA VAL A 250 -30.96 -13.84 23.37
C VAL A 250 -30.35 -13.55 24.73
N THR A 251 -31.20 -13.11 25.65
CA THR A 251 -30.86 -12.93 27.05
C THR A 251 -30.37 -14.28 27.54
N ARG A 252 -29.07 -14.34 27.82
CA ARG A 252 -28.41 -15.47 28.48
C ARG A 252 -29.05 -15.61 29.86
N GLU A 253 -30.12 -16.38 29.93
CA GLU A 253 -30.81 -16.71 31.15
C GLU A 253 -29.93 -17.66 31.97
N LYS A 254 -29.83 -17.35 33.26
CA LYS A 254 -28.95 -17.98 34.24
C LYS A 254 -29.19 -19.49 34.34
N VAL A 255 -28.12 -20.28 34.23
CA VAL A 255 -27.95 -21.56 34.94
C VAL A 255 -26.53 -21.60 35.48
#